data_AF-A0A392QD03-F1
#
_entry.id   AF-A0A392QD03-F1
#
_cell.length_a   1.000
_cell.length_b   1.000
_cell.length_c   1.000
_cell.angle_alpha   90.00
_cell.angle_beta   90.00
_cell.angle_gamma   90.00
#
_symmetry.space_group_name_H-M   'P 1'
#
loop_
_entity.id
_entity.type
_entity.pdbx_description
1 polymer ?
#
loop_
_entity_poly.entity_id
_entity_poly.type
_entity_poly.pdbx_seq_one_letter_code
_entity_poly.pdbx_strand_id
1 'polypeptide(L)' 'MINSIAIRLNVAPKDGNLSFDISKLEAVLPVGTVDNNDEMVYKELPKWEESVLQARARYQHTIEKLADKFPTENLLFITH' A
#
# COMPACT_ATOMS: atom_id res chain seq x y z
N MET A 1 7.16 2.62 4.53
CA MET A 1 7.85 3.39 3.45
C MET A 1 8.57 2.41 2.55
N ILE A 2 8.56 2.62 1.23
CA ILE A 2 9.11 1.64 0.28
C ILE A 2 10.40 2.18 -0.35
N ASN A 3 11.52 2.03 0.35
CA ASN A 3 12.83 2.47 -0.10
C ASN A 3 13.97 1.71 0.60
N SER A 4 15.21 2.07 0.27
CA SER A 4 16.44 1.48 0.82
C SER A 4 16.70 1.77 2.31
N ILE A 5 15.97 2.71 2.92
CA ILE A 5 16.03 2.95 4.37
C ILE A 5 15.25 1.85 5.11
N ALA A 6 14.06 1.49 4.60
CA ALA A 6 13.20 0.49 5.22
C ALA A 6 13.49 -0.95 4.75
N ILE A 7 13.93 -1.12 3.50
CA ILE A 7 14.14 -2.43 2.86
C ILE A 7 15.64 -2.60 2.59
N ARG A 8 16.22 -3.72 3.03
CA ARG A 8 17.65 -4.01 2.84
C ARG A 8 17.99 -4.08 1.35
N LEU A 9 19.12 -3.49 0.96
CA LEU A 9 19.54 -3.39 -0.44
C LEU A 9 19.67 -4.74 -1.17
N ASN A 10 20.03 -5.81 -0.46
CA ASN A 10 20.19 -7.14 -1.05
C ASN A 10 18.85 -7.82 -1.41
N VAL A 11 17.72 -7.29 -0.93
CA VAL A 11 16.36 -7.76 -1.25
C VAL A 11 15.53 -6.67 -1.92
N ALA A 12 16.17 -5.57 -2.33
CA ALA A 12 15.51 -4.51 -3.08
C ALA A 12 15.04 -5.01 -4.46
N PRO A 13 13.98 -4.41 -5.03
CA PRO A 13 13.54 -4.72 -6.40
C PRO A 13 14.68 -4.43 -7.38
N LYS A 14 15.04 -5.44 -8.17
CA LYS A 14 16.16 -5.31 -9.14
C LYS A 14 15.80 -4.42 -10.32
N ASP A 15 14.53 -4.36 -10.66
CA ASP A 15 13.95 -3.55 -11.74
C ASP A 15 13.35 -2.23 -11.24
N GLY A 16 13.46 -1.94 -9.93
CA GLY A 16 12.85 -0.77 -9.29
C GLY A 16 11.31 -0.77 -9.31
N ASN A 17 10.68 -1.87 -9.73
CA ASN A 17 9.24 -1.96 -9.84
C ASN A 17 8.66 -2.80 -8.69
N LEU A 18 7.77 -2.20 -7.91
CA LEU A 18 7.01 -2.87 -6.85
C LEU A 18 5.51 -2.93 -7.13
N SER A 19 5.09 -2.57 -8.34
CA SER A 19 3.69 -2.71 -8.74
C SER A 19 3.32 -4.18 -8.93
N PHE A 20 2.04 -4.47 -8.68
CA PHE A 20 1.45 -5.77 -8.94
C PHE A 20 0.49 -5.68 -10.12
N ASP A 21 0.56 -6.68 -11.00
CA ASP A 21 -0.45 -6.91 -12.01
C ASP A 21 -1.56 -7.77 -11.38
N ILE A 22 -2.57 -7.10 -10.81
CA ILE A 22 -3.64 -7.75 -10.04
C ILE A 22 -4.34 -8.81 -10.88
N SER A 23 -4.64 -8.52 -12.16
CA SER A 23 -5.28 -9.49 -13.05
C SER A 23 -4.42 -10.75 -13.27
N LYS A 24 -3.10 -10.60 -13.39
CA LYS A 24 -2.21 -11.78 -13.44
C LYS A 24 -2.20 -12.54 -12.11
N LEU A 25 -2.23 -11.84 -10.98
CA LEU A 25 -2.26 -12.48 -9.67
C LEU A 25 -3.58 -13.24 -9.44
N GLU A 26 -4.72 -12.66 -9.78
CA GLU A 26 -6.02 -13.32 -9.70
C GLU A 26 -6.12 -14.59 -10.57
N ALA A 27 -5.41 -14.62 -11.70
CA ALA A 27 -5.36 -15.79 -12.57
C ALA A 27 -4.57 -16.97 -11.98
N VAL A 28 -3.66 -16.73 -11.03
CA VAL A 28 -2.80 -17.76 -10.44
C VAL A 28 -3.12 -18.07 -8.98
N LEU A 29 -3.70 -17.11 -8.25
CA LEU A 29 -4.06 -17.26 -6.85
C LEU A 29 -5.40 -18.01 -6.70
N PRO A 30 -5.60 -18.75 -5.59
CA PRO A 30 -6.89 -19.35 -5.28
C PRO A 30 -8.03 -18.33 -5.31
N VAL A 31 -9.21 -18.76 -5.76
CA VAL A 31 -10.42 -17.93 -5.76
C VAL A 31 -10.69 -17.40 -4.34
N GLY A 32 -10.96 -16.10 -4.24
CA GLY A 32 -11.19 -15.42 -2.95
C GLY A 32 -9.92 -14.91 -2.26
N THR A 33 -8.73 -15.08 -2.86
CA THR A 33 -7.49 -14.49 -2.31
C THR A 33 -7.46 -12.97 -2.45
N VAL A 34 -7.94 -12.46 -3.58
CA VAL A 34 -8.08 -11.01 -3.82
C VAL A 34 -9.49 -10.62 -3.40
N ASP A 35 -9.59 -9.73 -2.42
CA ASP A 35 -10.86 -9.14 -2.02
C ASP A 35 -11.17 -7.95 -2.94
N ASN A 36 -12.26 -8.08 -3.69
CA ASN A 36 -12.74 -7.08 -4.63
C ASN A 36 -13.98 -6.32 -4.11
N ASN A 37 -14.38 -6.55 -2.85
CA ASN A 37 -15.59 -5.94 -2.29
C ASN A 37 -15.38 -4.49 -1.83
N ASP A 38 -14.16 -4.12 -1.47
CA ASP A 38 -13.82 -2.79 -0.97
C ASP A 38 -12.84 -2.07 -1.90
N GLU A 39 -13.08 -0.77 -2.11
CA GLU A 39 -12.17 0.09 -2.86
C GLU A 39 -10.97 0.50 -2.01
N MET A 40 -9.77 0.38 -2.58
CA MET A 40 -8.54 0.84 -1.94
C MET A 40 -8.60 2.36 -1.72
N VAL A 41 -8.49 2.80 -0.46
CA VAL A 41 -8.55 4.22 -0.07
C VAL A 41 -7.49 5.06 -0.80
N TYR A 42 -6.30 4.49 -0.98
CA TYR A 42 -5.23 5.12 -1.74
C TYR A 42 -4.99 4.32 -3.01
N LYS A 43 -5.44 4.85 -4.16
CA LYS A 43 -5.55 4.09 -5.44
C LYS A 43 -4.21 3.68 -6.06
N GLU A 44 -3.11 4.29 -5.65
CA GLU A 44 -1.79 4.02 -6.22
C GLU A 44 -0.91 3.26 -5.23
N LEU A 45 -0.21 2.23 -5.68
CA LEU A 45 0.79 1.59 -4.82
C LEU A 45 1.99 2.54 -4.60
N PRO A 46 2.58 2.57 -3.39
CA PRO A 46 3.83 3.30 -3.17
C PRO A 46 4.91 2.82 -4.13
N LYS A 47 5.64 3.77 -4.70
CA LYS A 47 6.74 3.49 -5.63
C LYS A 47 8.03 3.18 -4.85
N TRP A 48 8.92 2.41 -5.47
CA TRP A 48 10.27 2.24 -4.95
C TRP A 48 10.98 3.60 -4.84
N GLU A 49 11.83 3.73 -3.82
CA GLU A 49 12.54 4.98 -3.48
C GLU A 49 11.63 6.16 -3.09
N GLU A 50 10.39 5.88 -2.66
CA GLU A 50 9.55 6.89 -2.04
C GLU A 50 10.30 7.58 -0.88
N SER A 51 10.34 8.92 -0.91
CA SER A 51 10.96 9.69 0.18
C SER A 51 10.11 9.64 1.45
N VAL A 52 10.74 9.93 2.59
CA VAL A 52 10.04 10.01 3.89
C VAL A 52 8.86 10.99 3.86
N LEU A 53 9.03 12.14 3.17
CA LEU A 53 8.00 13.16 3.06
C LEU A 53 6.82 12.69 2.20
N GLN A 54 7.09 11.99 1.10
CA GLN A 54 6.03 11.42 0.25
C GLN A 54 5.25 10.32 1.01
N ALA A 55 5.95 9.42 1.70
CA ALA A 55 5.33 8.40 2.52
C ALA A 55 4.44 9.00 3.62
N ARG A 56 4.92 10.06 4.28
CA ARG A 56 4.15 10.77 5.31
C ARG A 56 2.88 11.41 4.74
N ALA A 57 2.98 12.08 3.59
CA ALA A 57 1.83 12.69 2.94
C ALA A 57 0.78 11.63 2.55
N ARG A 58 1.22 10.48 2.04
CA ARG A 58 0.35 9.35 1.70
C ARG A 58 -0.35 8.76 2.93
N TYR A 59 0.39 8.55 4.03
CA TYR A 59 -0.21 8.07 5.28
C TYR A 59 -1.22 9.07 5.84
N GLN A 60 -0.89 10.37 5.85
CA GLN A 60 -1.83 11.41 6.28
C GLN A 60 -3.12 11.37 5.46
N HIS A 61 -3.02 11.38 4.14
CA HIS A 61 -4.19 11.29 3.27
C HIS A 61 -5.03 10.03 3.53
N THR A 62 -4.38 8.87 3.70
CA THR A 62 -5.07 7.60 3.96
C THR A 62 -5.80 7.62 5.31
N ILE A 63 -5.15 8.13 6.35
CA ILE A 63 -5.71 8.21 7.70
C ILE A 63 -6.88 9.18 7.74
N GLU A 64 -6.75 10.37 7.13
CA GLU A 64 -7.83 11.35 7.04
C GLU A 64 -9.05 10.76 6.33
N LYS A 65 -8.85 10.10 5.18
CA LYS A 65 -9.95 9.44 4.45
C LYS A 65 -10.63 8.33 5.23
N LEU A 66 -9.86 7.55 6.02
CA LEU A 66 -10.42 6.49 6.86
C LEU A 66 -11.18 7.07 8.06
N ALA A 67 -10.68 8.13 8.68
CA ALA A 67 -11.37 8.84 9.76
C ALA A 67 -12.69 9.47 9.27
N ASP A 68 -12.69 10.05 8.06
CA ASP A 68 -13.90 10.59 7.44
C ASP A 68 -14.93 9.48 7.11
N LYS A 69 -14.46 8.30 6.66
CA LYS A 69 -15.32 7.15 6.35
C LYS A 69 -15.94 6.52 7.61
N PHE A 70 -15.22 6.56 8.72
CA PHE A 70 -15.58 5.92 9.98
C PHE A 70 -15.51 6.91 11.16
N PRO A 71 -16.43 7.90 11.21
CA PRO A 71 -16.31 9.03 12.13
C PRO A 71 -16.67 8.70 13.59
N THR A 72 -17.27 7.54 13.86
CA THR A 72 -17.70 7.14 15.21
C THR A 72 -16.98 5.91 15.74
N GLU A 73 -16.16 5.27 14.90
CA GLU A 73 -15.38 4.10 15.24
C GLU A 73 -13.99 4.47 15.76
N ASN A 74 -13.42 3.61 16.60
CA ASN A 74 -12.01 3.68 16.94
C ASN A 74 -11.21 2.94 15.87
N LEU A 75 -10.26 3.64 15.23
CA LEU A 75 -9.43 3.08 14.17
C LEU A 75 -8.05 2.67 14.69
N LEU A 76 -7.64 1.43 14.41
CA LEU A 76 -6.28 0.94 14.63
C LEU A 76 -5.55 0.84 13.29
N PHE A 77 -4.45 1.58 13.13
CA PHE A 77 -3.62 1.53 11.93
C PHE A 77 -2.37 0.68 12.18
N ILE A 78 -2.27 -0.45 11.48
CA ILE A 78 -1.08 -1.31 11.48
C ILE A 78 -0.31 -1.01 10.20
N THR A 79 0.93 -0.51 10.32
CA THR A 79 1.74 -0.04 9.19
C THR A 79 3.19 -0.53 9.27
N HIS A 80 3.94 -0.40 8.17
CA HIS A 80 5.36 -0.71 8.03
C HIS A 80 6.17 0.49 7.51
#